data_AF-A0A7W0NAF8-F1
#
_entry.id   AF-A0A7W0NAF8-F1
#
_cell.length_a   1.000
_cell.length_b   1.000
_cell.length_c   1.000
_cell.angle_alpha   90.00
_cell.angle_beta   90.00
_cell.angle_gamma   90.00
#
_symmetry.space_group_name_H-M   'P 1'
#
loop_
_entity.id
_entity.type
_entity.pdbx_description
1 polymer ?
#
loop_
_entity_poly.entity_id
_entity_poly.type
_entity_poly.pdbx_seq_one_letter_code
_entity_poly.pdbx_strand_id
1 'polypeptide(L)' 'MEPERSEAVKAITSYGEDFPSVVVDNNVWGTQFHPEKSGPDGLALVAAFVQTALLTSARQVIPAMSR' A
#
# COMPACT_ATOMS: atom_id res chain seq x y z
N MET A 1 -0.25 3.14 -20.77
CA MET A 1 0.75 2.07 -20.56
C MET A 1 0.24 1.18 -19.46
N GLU A 2 0.37 -0.13 -19.59
CA GLU A 2 -0.05 -1.08 -18.55
C GLU A 2 1.09 -1.26 -17.54
N PRO A 3 0.83 -1.34 -16.22
CA PRO A 3 1.88 -1.60 -15.23
C PRO A 3 2.49 -2.98 -15.43
N GLU A 4 3.81 -3.09 -15.27
CA GLU A 4 4.52 -4.38 -15.38
C GLU A 4 4.06 -5.41 -14.33
N ARG A 5 3.50 -4.93 -13.20
CA ARG A 5 3.01 -5.74 -12.07
C ARG A 5 1.60 -5.34 -11.70
N SER A 6 0.62 -5.79 -12.48
CA SER A 6 -0.80 -5.51 -12.25
C SER A 6 -1.28 -5.95 -10.86
N GLU A 7 -0.67 -6.97 -10.25
CA GLU A 7 -1.01 -7.44 -8.91
C GLU A 7 -0.69 -6.43 -7.80
N ALA A 8 0.24 -5.50 -8.06
CA ALA A 8 0.60 -4.45 -7.13
C ALA A 8 -0.45 -3.33 -7.10
N VAL A 9 -1.28 -3.19 -8.13
CA VAL A 9 -2.33 -2.16 -8.18
C VAL A 9 -3.48 -2.53 -7.24
N LYS A 10 -3.76 -1.67 -6.26
CA LYS A 10 -4.85 -1.88 -5.27
C LYS A 10 -6.02 -0.94 -5.46
N ALA A 11 -5.82 0.18 -6.14
CA ALA A 11 -6.90 1.06 -6.56
C ALA A 11 -6.56 1.73 -7.89
N ILE A 12 -7.59 1.87 -8.72
CA ILE A 12 -7.58 2.66 -9.96
C ILE A 12 -8.47 3.88 -9.74
N THR A 13 -8.06 5.02 -10.29
CA THR A 13 -8.89 6.22 -10.38
C THR A 13 -9.00 6.63 -11.85
N SER A 14 -10.19 7.06 -12.26
CA SER A 14 -10.45 7.56 -13.61
C SER A 14 -10.46 9.09 -13.61
N TYR A 15 -9.53 9.70 -14.35
CA TYR A 15 -9.52 11.14 -14.60
C TYR A 15 -8.86 11.44 -15.96
N GLY A 16 -9.68 11.53 -17.02
CA GLY A 16 -9.20 11.61 -18.40
C GLY A 16 -8.69 10.27 -18.94
N GLU A 17 -7.90 9.56 -18.13
CA GLU A 17 -7.51 8.16 -18.31
C GLU A 17 -7.57 7.43 -16.96
N ASP A 18 -7.54 6.09 -17.00
CA ASP A 18 -7.44 5.25 -15.82
C ASP A 18 -5.99 5.15 -15.38
N PHE A 19 -5.73 5.36 -14.09
CA PHE A 19 -4.39 5.26 -13.53
C PHE A 19 -4.39 4.60 -12.13
N PRO A 20 -3.30 3.92 -11.74
CA PRO A 20 -3.11 3.42 -10.38
C PRO A 20 -3.04 4.58 -9.36
N SER A 21 -4.04 4.68 -8.50
CA SER A 21 -4.05 5.67 -7.42
C SER A 21 -3.51 5.12 -6.09
N VAL A 22 -3.51 3.80 -5.94
CA VAL A 22 -2.85 3.09 -4.83
C VAL A 22 -2.13 1.84 -5.35
N VAL A 23 -0.88 1.67 -4.94
CA VAL A 23 -0.07 0.47 -5.20
C VAL A 23 0.47 -0.10 -3.89
N VAL A 24 0.55 -1.43 -3.80
CA VAL A 24 1.13 -2.15 -2.67
C VAL A 24 1.91 -3.36 -3.20
N ASP A 25 3.21 -3.39 -2.90
CA ASP A 25 4.09 -4.52 -3.16
C ASP A 25 4.92 -4.82 -1.90
N ASN A 26 4.62 -5.96 -1.26
CA ASN A 26 5.20 -6.36 0.01
C ASN A 26 5.09 -5.26 1.08
N ASN A 27 6.22 -4.75 1.57
CA ASN A 27 6.31 -3.70 2.58
C ASN A 27 6.32 -2.28 1.99
N VAL A 28 6.16 -2.13 0.68
CA VAL A 28 6.11 -0.84 -0.01
C VAL A 28 4.67 -0.50 -0.37
N TRP A 29 4.21 0.64 0.11
CA TRP A 29 2.89 1.20 -0.19
C TRP A 29 3.08 2.57 -0.84
N GLY A 30 2.31 2.86 -1.89
CA GLY A 30 2.34 4.15 -2.59
C GLY A 30 0.93 4.65 -2.87
N THR A 31 0.73 5.96 -2.71
CA THR A 31 -0.51 6.66 -3.06
C THR A 31 -0.19 7.80 -3.99
N GLN A 32 -1.00 7.99 -5.03
CA GLN A 32 -0.88 9.17 -5.89
C GLN A 32 -1.48 10.43 -5.21
N PHE A 33 -2.49 10.25 -4.37
CA PHE A 33 -3.08 11.33 -3.57
C PHE A 33 -2.32 11.52 -2.24
N HIS A 34 -2.67 12.62 -1.56
CA HIS A 34 -2.16 13.00 -0.25
C HIS A 34 -3.09 12.48 0.86
N PRO A 35 -2.83 11.31 1.47
CA PRO A 35 -3.72 10.75 2.49
C PRO A 35 -3.88 11.68 3.70
N GLU A 36 -2.90 12.52 4.01
CA GLU A 36 -2.97 13.53 5.06
C GLU A 36 -3.96 14.67 4.77
N LYS A 37 -4.35 14.83 3.50
CA LYS A 37 -5.35 15.82 3.04
C LYS A 37 -6.71 15.19 2.72
N SER A 38 -6.87 13.89 2.94
CA SER A 38 -8.09 13.14 2.60
C SER A 38 -9.02 12.88 3.80
N GLY A 39 -8.86 13.65 4.88
CA GLY A 39 -9.76 13.59 6.05
C GLY A 39 -9.76 12.22 6.76
N PRO A 40 -10.91 11.79 7.30
CA PRO A 40 -11.01 10.54 8.06
C PRO A 40 -10.57 9.30 7.27
N ASP A 41 -10.90 9.21 5.99
CA ASP A 41 -10.56 8.06 5.15
C ASP A 41 -9.05 7.98 4.88
N GLY A 42 -8.42 9.13 4.64
CA GLY A 42 -6.97 9.22 4.51
C GLY A 42 -6.23 8.82 5.78
N LEU A 43 -6.72 9.27 6.95
CA LEU A 43 -6.17 8.88 8.25
C LEU A 43 -6.33 7.39 8.53
N ALA A 44 -7.46 6.79 8.12
CA ALA A 44 -7.68 5.35 8.23
C ALA A 44 -6.65 4.55 7.41
N LEU A 45 -6.33 5.02 6.19
CA LEU A 45 -5.29 4.41 5.36
C LEU A 45 -3.90 4.50 6.01
N VAL A 46 -3.53 5.67 6.54
CA VAL A 46 -2.25 5.84 7.26
C VAL A 46 -2.18 4.92 8.48
N ALA A 47 -3.27 4.80 9.25
CA ALA A 47 -3.33 3.89 10.38
C ALA A 47 -3.13 2.42 9.97
N ALA A 48 -3.75 1.99 8.87
CA ALA A 48 -3.57 0.65 8.31
C ALA A 48 -2.13 0.39 7.85
N PHE A 49 -1.48 1.39 7.23
CA PHE A 49 -0.07 1.30 6.86
C PHE A 49 0.82 1.10 8.09
N VAL A 50 0.66 1.93 9.14
CA VAL A 50 1.46 1.83 10.37
C VAL A 50 1.26 0.47 11.05
N GLN A 51 0.02 0.01 11.18
CA GLN A 51 -0.28 -1.32 11.75
C GLN A 51 0.41 -2.43 10.95
N THR A 52 0.33 -2.37 9.62
CA THR A 52 0.98 -3.35 8.74
C THR A 52 2.50 -3.34 8.86
N ALA A 53 3.11 -2.15 8.94
CA ALA A 53 4.55 -1.98 9.12
C ALA A 53 5.02 -2.59 10.45
N LEU A 54 4.27 -2.38 11.53
CA LEU A 54 4.55 -2.97 12.84
C LEU A 54 4.46 -4.51 12.81
N LEU A 55 3.40 -5.06 12.20
CA LEU A 55 3.22 -6.51 12.09
C LEU A 55 4.31 -7.18 11.22
N THR A 56 4.67 -6.54 10.11
CA THR A 56 5.72 -7.05 9.21
C THR A 56 7.08 -7.06 9.92
N SER A 57 7.38 -6.00 10.67
CA SER A 57 8.62 -5.90 11.46
C SER A 57 8.69 -7.00 12.52
N ALA A 58 7.59 -7.27 13.24
CA ALA A 58 7.52 -8.35 14.22
C ALA A 58 7.73 -9.74 13.58
N ARG A 59 7.26 -9.93 12.34
CA ARG A 59 7.34 -11.20 11.62
C ARG A 59 8.74 -11.48 11.03
N GLN A 60 9.51 -10.45 10.70
CA GLN A 60 10.91 -10.59 10.27
C GLN A 60 11.89 -10.90 11.42
N VAL A 61 11.51 -10.61 12.67
CA VAL A 61 12.36 -10.86 13.86
C VAL A 61 12.37 -12.32 14.30
N ILE A 62 11.36 -13.13 13.93
CA ILE A 62 11.37 -14.58 14.14
C ILE A 62 11.98 -15.21 12.88
N PRO A 63 13.23 -15.70 12.90
CA PRO A 63 13.78 -16.38 11.74
C PRO A 63 12.96 -17.62 11.49
N ALA A 64 12.61 -17.87 10.22
CA ALA A 64 12.07 -19.15 9.81
C ALA A 64 13.05 -20.24 10.28
N MET A 65 12.64 -21.03 11.28
CA MET A 65 13.37 -22.23 11.68
C MET A 65 13.37 -23.13 10.46
N SER A 66 14.53 -23.26 9.81
CA SER A 66 14.72 -24.14 8.66
C SER A 66 14.26 -25.54 9.06
N ARG A 67 13.37 -26.11 8.25
CA ARG A 67 13.32 -27.57 8.11
C ARG A 67 14.49 -28.02 7.26
#